data_AF-A0A2K4X4R1-F1
#
_entry.id   AF-A0A2K4X4R1-F1
#
_cell.length_a   1.000
_cell.length_b   1.000
_cell.length_c   1.000
_cell.angle_alpha   90.00
_cell.angle_beta   90.00
_cell.angle_gamma   90.00
#
_symmetry.space_group_name_H-M   'P 1'
#
loop_
_entity.id
_entity.type
_entity.pdbx_description
1 polymer ?
#
loop_
_entity_poly.entity_id
_entity_poly.type
_entity_poly.pdbx_seq_one_letter_code
_entity_poly.pdbx_strand_id
1 'polypeptide(L)' 'MKTLNTTLAVLVLASSSAAYAAVDFASFDADGDGAITKQEAQVNAQLVKIFDDLDADGNGELSKEEFAKVQ' A
#
# COMPACT_ATOMS: atom_id res chain seq x y z
N MET A 1 16.31 -8.99 27.55
CA MET A 1 15.82 -7.59 27.42
C MET A 1 16.09 -7.19 25.98
N LYS A 2 15.12 -7.13 25.07
CA LYS A 2 13.94 -6.25 25.05
C LYS A 2 12.81 -6.96 24.29
N THR A 3 11.65 -7.05 24.93
CA THR A 3 10.39 -7.44 24.31
C THR A 3 9.90 -6.26 23.47
N LEU A 4 9.71 -6.47 22.16
CA LEU A 4 9.06 -5.50 21.30
C LEU A 4 7.60 -5.94 21.13
N ASN A 5 6.74 -5.22 21.83
CA ASN A 5 5.30 -5.26 21.67
C ASN A 5 4.95 -4.60 20.33
N THR A 6 4.64 -5.39 19.31
CA THR A 6 3.99 -4.88 18.10
C THR A 6 2.60 -5.48 18.02
N THR A 7 1.69 -4.83 18.74
CA THR A 7 0.25 -5.00 18.59
C THR A 7 -0.13 -4.32 17.27
N LEU A 8 -0.47 -5.09 16.23
CA LEU A 8 -1.23 -4.54 15.11
C LEU A 8 -2.38 -5.46 14.73
N ALA A 9 -3.55 -4.98 15.11
CA ALA A 9 -4.89 -5.24 14.59
C ALA A 9 -5.15 -6.57 13.87
N VAL A 10 -5.81 -7.49 14.59
CA VAL A 10 -6.84 -8.32 13.97
C VAL A 10 -8.00 -7.38 13.58
N LEU A 11 -8.25 -7.21 12.28
CA LEU A 11 -9.52 -6.69 11.79
C LEU A 11 -10.05 -7.59 10.65
N VAL A 12 -11.31 -7.93 10.85
CA VAL A 12 -12.12 -8.92 10.17
C VAL A 12 -12.76 -8.30 8.92
N LEU A 13 -12.94 -9.12 7.87
CA LEU A 13 -13.89 -8.97 6.74
C LEU A 13 -13.78 -7.68 5.90
N ALA A 14 -13.53 -7.85 4.60
CA ALA A 14 -14.61 -7.81 3.61
C ALA A 14 -14.07 -8.15 2.21
N SER A 15 -14.74 -9.11 1.58
CA SER A 15 -14.73 -9.32 0.15
C SER A 15 -14.90 -8.00 -0.60
N SER A 16 -14.06 -7.71 -1.58
CA SER A 16 -14.50 -7.44 -2.95
C SER A 16 -13.35 -6.96 -3.83
N SER A 17 -13.09 -7.76 -4.86
CA SER A 17 -13.06 -7.26 -6.23
C SER A 17 -12.08 -6.13 -6.55
N ALA A 18 -10.79 -6.36 -6.34
CA ALA A 18 -9.77 -5.62 -7.08
C ALA A 18 -8.95 -6.56 -7.97
N ALA A 19 -9.67 -7.35 -8.76
CA ALA A 19 -9.11 -8.17 -9.83
C ALA A 19 -9.30 -7.48 -11.18
N TYR A 20 -9.22 -6.15 -11.27
CA TYR A 20 -9.23 -5.43 -12.54
C TYR A 20 -8.48 -4.09 -12.41
N ALA A 21 -7.16 -4.16 -12.47
CA ALA A 21 -6.32 -3.12 -13.05
C ALA A 21 -5.00 -3.80 -13.40
N ALA A 22 -4.96 -4.35 -14.61
CA ALA A 22 -3.74 -4.83 -15.21
C ALA A 22 -2.74 -3.67 -15.27
N VAL A 23 -1.46 -4.01 -15.03
CA VAL A 23 -0.24 -3.18 -14.94
C VAL A 23 -0.02 -2.36 -13.66
N ASP A 24 0.63 -3.05 -12.70
CA ASP A 24 1.61 -2.57 -11.71
C ASP A 24 1.13 -1.89 -10.41
N PHE A 25 0.06 -2.36 -9.77
CA PHE A 25 -0.12 -2.19 -8.31
C PHE A 25 0.41 -3.42 -7.55
N ALA A 26 -0.02 -4.61 -7.98
CA ALA A 26 0.39 -5.90 -7.41
C ALA A 26 1.89 -6.22 -7.58
N SER A 27 2.61 -5.46 -8.40
CA SER A 27 4.07 -5.56 -8.53
C SER A 27 4.80 -4.83 -7.40
N PHE A 28 4.14 -3.87 -6.74
CA PHE A 28 4.67 -3.09 -5.62
C PHE A 28 4.09 -3.56 -4.28
N ASP A 29 2.82 -3.97 -4.25
CA ASP A 29 2.15 -4.64 -3.14
C ASP A 29 2.70 -6.06 -2.99
N ALA A 30 3.81 -6.17 -2.25
CA ALA A 30 4.60 -7.37 -2.09
C ALA A 30 3.98 -8.35 -1.10
N ASP A 31 3.24 -7.84 -0.10
CA ASP A 31 2.53 -8.68 0.86
C ASP A 31 1.06 -8.99 0.48
N GLY A 32 0.51 -8.27 -0.50
CA GLY A 32 -0.80 -8.55 -1.09
C GLY A 32 -1.97 -8.10 -0.21
N ASP A 33 -1.75 -7.16 0.71
CA ASP A 33 -2.78 -6.64 1.60
C ASP A 33 -3.72 -5.64 0.90
N GLY A 34 -3.32 -5.17 -0.29
CA GLY A 34 -4.06 -4.22 -1.09
C GLY A 34 -3.74 -2.76 -0.81
N ALA A 35 -2.64 -2.48 -0.11
CA ALA A 35 -2.01 -1.18 0.02
C ALA A 35 -0.54 -1.27 -0.44
N ILE A 36 0.11 -0.14 -0.70
CA ILE A 36 1.57 -0.08 -0.87
C ILE A 36 2.12 0.80 0.24
N THR A 37 2.83 0.18 1.17
CA THR A 37 3.47 0.90 2.27
C THR A 37 4.68 1.71 1.81
N LYS A 38 5.13 2.69 2.61
CA LYS A 38 6.41 3.39 2.33
C LYS A 38 7.58 2.43 2.18
N GLN A 39 7.62 1.33 2.94
CA GLN A 39 8.68 0.33 2.83
C GLN A 39 8.67 -0.40 1.48
N GLU A 40 7.49 -0.69 0.96
CA GLU A 40 7.34 -1.32 -0.36
C GLU A 40 7.62 -0.32 -1.47
N ALA A 41 7.12 0.92 -1.35
CA ALA A 41 7.43 1.98 -2.29
C ALA A 41 8.94 2.26 -2.38
N GLN A 42 9.69 2.10 -1.28
CA GLN A 42 11.14 2.27 -1.23
C GLN A 42 11.93 1.38 -2.20
N VAL A 43 11.37 0.26 -2.66
CA VAL A 43 12.02 -0.57 -3.68
C VAL A 43 12.10 0.14 -5.03
N ASN A 44 11.32 1.21 -5.23
CA ASN A 44 11.26 1.97 -6.47
C ASN A 44 11.40 3.48 -6.20
N ALA A 45 12.51 4.05 -6.66
CA ALA A 45 12.80 5.48 -6.45
C ALA A 45 11.81 6.43 -7.13
N GLN A 46 11.12 6.02 -8.20
CA GLN A 46 10.06 6.83 -8.79
C GLN A 46 8.81 6.80 -7.92
N LEU A 47 8.43 5.62 -7.43
CA LEU A 47 7.26 5.45 -6.58
C LEU A 47 7.39 6.24 -5.28
N VAL A 48 8.55 6.21 -4.61
CA VAL A 48 8.80 7.06 -3.42
C VAL A 48 8.60 8.55 -3.71
N LYS A 49 9.03 9.03 -4.89
CA LYS A 49 8.92 10.44 -5.23
C LYS A 49 7.48 10.90 -5.43
N ILE A 50 6.66 10.04 -6.01
CA ILE A 50 5.23 10.32 -6.22
C ILE A 50 4.37 9.81 -5.07
N PHE A 51 4.97 9.14 -4.07
CA PHE A 51 4.25 8.55 -2.95
C PHE A 51 3.50 9.63 -2.18
N ASP A 52 4.20 10.68 -1.75
CA ASP A 52 3.57 11.77 -1.01
C ASP A 52 2.59 12.59 -1.87
N ASP A 53 2.67 12.51 -3.21
CA ASP A 53 1.67 13.08 -4.14
C ASP A 53 0.42 12.18 -4.28
N LEU A 54 0.58 10.87 -4.09
CA LEU A 54 -0.46 9.84 -4.20
C LEU A 54 -1.21 9.64 -2.88
N ASP A 55 -0.50 9.73 -1.76
CA ASP A 55 -0.98 9.59 -0.37
C ASP A 55 -1.80 10.82 0.00
N ALA A 56 -3.06 10.83 -0.45
CA ALA A 56 -3.93 11.99 -0.34
C ALA A 56 -4.52 12.12 1.07
N ASP A 57 -4.63 11.01 1.80
CA ASP A 57 -5.08 10.98 3.18
C ASP A 57 -3.93 11.14 4.20
N GLY A 58 -2.67 10.97 3.76
CA GLY A 58 -1.47 11.19 4.56
C GLY A 58 -1.24 10.08 5.59
N ASN A 59 -1.74 8.87 5.31
CA ASN A 59 -1.66 7.73 6.22
C ASN A 59 -0.29 7.00 6.13
N GLY A 60 0.50 7.27 5.08
CA GLY A 60 1.79 6.63 4.82
C GLY A 60 1.72 5.32 4.02
N GLU A 61 0.60 5.03 3.37
CA GLU A 61 0.27 3.80 2.62
C GLU A 61 -0.63 4.13 1.41
N LEU A 62 -0.28 3.67 0.20
CA LEU A 62 -1.10 3.93 -0.99
C LEU A 62 -2.17 2.86 -1.16
N SER A 63 -3.43 3.27 -1.07
CA SER A 63 -4.56 2.39 -1.36
C SER A 63 -4.70 2.13 -2.86
N LYS A 64 -5.38 1.04 -3.25
CA LYS A 64 -5.70 0.79 -4.68
C LYS A 64 -6.44 1.95 -5.32
N GLU A 65 -7.36 2.59 -4.61
CA GLU A 65 -8.08 3.77 -5.10
C GLU A 65 -7.17 4.98 -5.33
N GLU A 66 -6.14 5.16 -4.51
CA GLU A 66 -5.19 6.27 -4.62
C GLU A 66 -4.23 6.05 -5.77
N PHE A 67 -3.72 4.82 -5.90
CA PHE A 67 -2.86 4.42 -7.01
C PHE A 67 -3.60 4.46 -8.36
N ALA A 68 -4.88 4.05 -8.37
CA ALA A 68 -5.72 4.07 -9.57
C ALA A 68 -6.07 5.49 -10.05
N LYS A 69 -5.98 6.52 -9.20
CA LYS A 69 -6.22 7.92 -9.63
C LYS A 69 -5.12 8.49 -10.51
N VAL A 70 -3.95 7.87 -10.55
CA VAL A 70 -2.78 8.36 -11.32
C VAL A 70 -2.56 7.60 -12.63
N GLN A 71 -3.27 6.49 -12.87
CA GLN A 71 -3.34 5.86 -14.19
C GLN A 71 -4.49 6.39 -15.06
#